data_AF-A0A0R1LKZ6-F1
#
_entry.id   AF-A0A0R1LKZ6-F1
#
_cell.length_a   1.000
_cell.length_b   1.000
_cell.length_c   1.000
_cell.angle_alpha   90.00
_cell.angle_beta   90.00
_cell.angle_gamma   90.00
#
_symmetry.space_group_name_H-M   'P 1'
#
loop_
_entity.id
_entity.type
_entity.pdbx_description
1 polymer ?
#
loop_
_entity_poly.entity_id
_entity_poly.type
_entity_poly.pdbx_seq_one_letter_code
_entity_poly.pdbx_strand_id
1 'polypeptide(L)'
;MKRGIKLILVIAMFLLATGALSTTVQAGRIGYSYSRLPKGMLGKWYTYTNFGYGKKKFYKVHMTNKNLRKYKKHRVYVGKKALKTAKYWTAEKTKKIHGYHWLWVYGWQQSAGAGDYYNLHKFGKHQVLTIAGGAGVWGSTHYYRSKAVAKKLAAKRYPGFVYDN
;
A
#
# COMPACT_ATOMS: atom_id res chain seq x y z
N MET A 1 -30.97 -19.14 5.27
CA MET A 1 -29.55 -18.89 5.61
C MET A 1 -28.76 -18.11 4.53
N LYS A 2 -29.29 -17.07 3.87
CA LYS A 2 -28.56 -16.32 2.82
C LYS A 2 -28.60 -14.78 2.95
N ARG A 3 -29.18 -14.24 4.03
CA ARG A 3 -29.28 -12.78 4.25
C ARG A 3 -28.54 -12.26 5.50
N GLY A 4 -28.24 -13.12 6.48
CA GLY A 4 -27.50 -12.75 7.70
C GLY A 4 -25.97 -12.67 7.56
N ILE A 5 -25.37 -13.45 6.64
CA ILE A 5 -23.91 -13.53 6.48
C ILE A 5 -23.32 -12.26 5.82
N LYS A 6 -24.11 -11.53 5.02
CA LYS A 6 -23.65 -10.28 4.39
C LYS A 6 -23.57 -9.09 5.36
N LEU A 7 -24.32 -9.10 6.47
CA LEU A 7 -24.30 -8.00 7.43
C LEU A 7 -23.10 -8.10 8.39
N ILE A 8 -22.71 -9.33 8.76
CA ILE A 8 -21.57 -9.58 9.65
C ILE A 8 -20.24 -9.16 9.00
N LEU A 9 -20.06 -9.36 7.69
CA LEU A 9 -18.87 -8.90 6.97
C LEU A 9 -18.77 -7.36 6.83
N VAL A 10 -19.89 -6.64 6.92
CA VAL A 10 -19.89 -5.17 6.88
C VAL A 10 -19.60 -4.59 8.27
N ILE A 11 -20.04 -5.24 9.35
CA ILE A 11 -19.79 -4.81 10.73
C ILE A 11 -18.34 -5.15 11.17
N ALA A 12 -17.77 -6.25 10.70
CA ALA A 12 -16.37 -6.60 10.98
C ALA A 12 -15.36 -5.58 10.37
N MET A 13 -15.75 -4.81 9.35
CA MET A 13 -14.92 -3.71 8.81
C MET A 13 -14.97 -2.43 9.65
N PHE A 14 -15.85 -2.33 10.65
CA PHE A 14 -16.02 -1.13 11.49
C PHE A 14 -15.52 -1.27 12.94
N LEU A 15 -15.05 -2.44 13.37
CA LEU A 15 -14.70 -2.73 14.77
C LEU A 15 -13.21 -3.00 15.03
N LEU A 16 -12.30 -2.39 14.27
CA LEU A 16 -10.87 -2.30 14.63
C LEU A 16 -10.50 -0.86 15.02
N ALA A 17 -11.29 -0.29 15.93
CA ALA A 17 -11.07 1.04 16.48
C ALA A 17 -11.09 1.01 18.02
N THR A 18 -10.36 0.09 18.63
CA THR A 18 -9.99 0.20 20.05
C THR A 18 -8.61 -0.42 20.29
N GLY A 19 -7.66 0.43 20.71
CA GLY A 19 -6.43 0.00 21.39
C GLY A 19 -5.22 -0.30 20.51
N ALA A 20 -4.63 0.72 19.88
CA ALA A 20 -3.20 0.69 19.57
C ALA A 20 -2.59 2.04 19.98
N LEU A 21 -1.69 1.97 20.96
CA LEU A 21 -0.84 3.09 21.39
C LEU A 21 -0.18 3.73 20.15
N SER A 22 -0.18 5.05 20.18
CA SER A 22 0.05 5.98 19.09
C SER A 22 1.41 5.86 18.39
N THR A 23 1.42 5.29 17.19
CA THR A 23 2.34 5.68 16.11
C THR A 23 1.59 5.74 14.78
N THR A 24 0.67 6.69 14.61
CA THR A 24 0.12 6.93 13.27
C THR A 24 1.19 7.63 12.45
N VAL A 25 1.82 6.92 11.50
CA VAL A 25 2.53 7.58 10.40
C VAL A 25 1.52 8.48 9.70
N GLN A 26 1.66 9.78 9.95
CA GLN A 26 0.82 10.79 9.35
C GLN A 26 1.44 11.14 7.98
N ALA A 27 0.64 11.07 6.92
CA ALA A 27 0.97 11.80 5.71
C ALA A 27 1.22 13.27 6.05
N GLY A 28 2.20 13.91 5.39
CA GLY A 28 2.39 15.34 5.57
C GLY A 28 1.09 16.07 5.24
N ARG A 29 0.79 17.19 5.93
CA ARG A 29 -0.33 18.11 5.60
C ARG A 29 -0.11 18.82 4.25
N ILE A 30 0.45 18.14 3.25
CA ILE A 30 0.82 18.73 1.97
C ILE A 30 -0.38 18.63 1.04
N GLY A 31 -1.31 19.56 1.22
CA GLY A 31 -2.07 20.26 0.18
C GLY A 31 -2.96 19.48 -0.80
N TYR A 32 -2.55 18.34 -1.35
CA TYR A 32 -3.28 17.60 -2.38
C TYR A 32 -2.79 16.15 -2.47
N SER A 33 -3.73 15.22 -2.67
CA SER A 33 -3.38 13.87 -3.13
C SER A 33 -3.01 13.84 -4.62
N TYR A 34 -2.28 12.81 -5.03
CA TYR A 34 -1.87 12.61 -6.41
C TYR A 34 -3.08 12.33 -7.31
N SER A 35 -3.15 13.01 -8.45
CA SER A 35 -4.10 12.67 -9.53
C SER A 35 -3.61 11.52 -10.39
N ARG A 36 -2.30 11.24 -10.38
CA ARG A 36 -1.63 10.16 -11.11
C ARG A 36 -0.42 9.69 -10.32
N LEU A 37 -0.18 8.39 -10.28
CA LEU A 37 1.06 7.82 -9.75
C LEU A 37 2.25 8.23 -10.63
N PRO A 38 3.48 8.29 -10.08
CA PRO A 38 4.69 8.47 -10.87
C PRO A 38 4.75 7.45 -12.01
N LYS A 39 5.09 7.90 -13.24
CA LYS A 39 5.12 7.04 -14.44
C LYS A 39 5.96 5.78 -14.22
N GLY A 40 7.10 5.91 -13.54
CA GLY A 40 8.00 4.81 -13.23
C GLY A 40 7.41 3.73 -12.31
N MET A 41 6.35 4.03 -11.55
CA MET A 41 5.66 3.03 -10.71
C MET A 41 4.66 2.20 -11.51
N LEU A 42 4.13 2.73 -12.61
CA LEU A 42 3.06 2.07 -13.38
C LEU A 42 3.54 0.75 -14.01
N GLY A 43 2.58 -0.13 -14.28
CA GLY A 43 2.80 -1.40 -14.97
C GLY A 43 3.02 -2.58 -14.03
N LYS A 44 3.52 -3.69 -14.59
CA LYS A 44 3.68 -4.96 -13.89
C LYS A 44 4.97 -4.99 -13.09
N TRP A 45 4.87 -5.59 -11.92
CA TRP A 45 5.98 -5.80 -10.99
C TRP A 45 5.87 -7.18 -10.36
N TYR A 46 7.01 -7.82 -10.13
CA TYR A 46 7.11 -9.21 -9.72
C TYR A 46 7.98 -9.37 -8.49
N THR A 47 7.59 -10.24 -7.57
CA THR A 47 8.44 -10.70 -6.47
C THR A 47 8.42 -12.22 -6.41
N TYR A 48 9.45 -12.82 -5.83
CA TYR A 48 9.56 -14.27 -5.64
C TYR A 48 9.80 -14.56 -4.16
N THR A 49 8.74 -14.92 -3.45
CA THR A 49 8.75 -15.11 -2.00
C THR A 49 7.69 -16.13 -1.61
N ASN A 50 7.56 -16.45 -0.32
CA ASN A 50 6.47 -17.27 0.21
C ASN A 50 5.54 -16.48 1.15
N PHE A 51 5.83 -15.19 1.44
CA PHE A 51 5.09 -14.38 2.41
C PHE A 51 4.80 -15.11 3.74
N GLY A 52 5.73 -15.96 4.20
CA GLY A 52 5.55 -16.75 5.43
C GLY A 52 4.71 -18.02 5.27
N TYR A 53 4.26 -18.37 4.06
CA TYR A 53 3.41 -19.54 3.82
C TYR A 53 4.03 -20.50 2.79
N GLY A 54 4.51 -21.66 3.26
CA GLY A 54 4.91 -22.77 2.40
C GLY A 54 6.03 -22.45 1.39
N LYS A 55 5.90 -22.97 0.17
CA LYS A 55 6.94 -22.87 -0.88
C LYS A 55 6.96 -21.51 -1.57
N LYS A 56 8.15 -21.02 -1.92
CA LYS A 56 8.32 -19.76 -2.68
C LYS A 56 7.67 -19.83 -4.06
N LYS A 57 6.93 -18.78 -4.42
CA LYS A 57 6.29 -18.62 -5.73
C LYS A 57 6.33 -17.17 -6.20
N PHE A 58 5.98 -16.96 -7.47
CA PHE A 58 5.90 -15.62 -8.03
C PHE A 58 4.60 -14.94 -7.63
N TYR A 59 4.73 -13.70 -7.17
CA TYR A 59 3.62 -12.78 -6.99
C TYR A 59 3.78 -11.59 -7.94
N LYS A 60 2.65 -11.02 -8.34
CA LYS A 60 2.58 -9.93 -9.31
C LYS A 60 1.66 -8.85 -8.79
N VAL A 61 2.10 -7.61 -8.86
CA VAL A 61 1.24 -6.43 -8.72
C VAL A 61 1.18 -5.67 -10.04
N HIS A 62 0.07 -4.99 -10.29
CA HIS A 62 -0.11 -4.14 -11.46
C HIS A 62 -0.52 -2.74 -11.00
N MET A 63 0.46 -1.83 -11.00
CA MET A 63 0.23 -0.45 -10.60
C MET A 63 -0.43 0.32 -11.74
N THR A 64 -1.59 0.92 -11.47
CA THR A 64 -2.34 1.70 -12.44
C THR A 64 -2.97 2.92 -11.78
N ASN A 65 -3.38 3.90 -12.58
CA ASN A 65 -4.17 5.04 -12.11
C ASN A 65 -5.68 4.71 -12.03
N LYS A 66 -6.08 3.46 -12.28
CA LYS A 66 -7.49 3.07 -12.30
C LYS A 66 -8.09 3.35 -10.93
N ASN A 67 -9.21 4.07 -10.91
CA ASN A 67 -9.93 4.48 -9.70
C ASN A 67 -9.13 5.38 -8.74
N LEU A 68 -7.97 5.91 -9.13
CA LEU A 68 -7.24 6.90 -8.34
C LEU A 68 -7.96 8.25 -8.43
N ARG A 69 -8.17 8.90 -7.27
CA ARG A 69 -8.82 10.20 -7.17
C ARG A 69 -7.95 11.18 -6.39
N LYS A 70 -7.83 12.38 -6.95
CA LYS A 70 -7.27 13.56 -6.28
C LYS A 70 -8.33 14.21 -5.41
N TYR A 71 -7.91 14.75 -4.26
CA TYR A 71 -8.74 15.54 -3.38
C TYR A 71 -7.91 16.60 -2.67
N LYS A 72 -8.60 17.62 -2.12
CA LYS A 72 -8.00 18.68 -1.28
C LYS A 72 -8.19 18.42 0.22
N LYS A 73 -9.34 17.86 0.61
CA LYS A 73 -9.63 17.35 1.96
C LYS A 73 -10.24 15.95 1.87
N HIS A 74 -9.60 14.96 2.51
CA HIS A 74 -10.11 13.60 2.55
C HIS A 74 -11.40 13.57 3.36
N ARG A 75 -12.40 12.82 2.92
CA ARG A 75 -13.62 12.62 3.70
C ARG A 75 -14.12 11.19 3.55
N VAL A 76 -14.16 10.51 4.69
CA VAL A 76 -14.85 9.22 4.82
C VAL A 76 -16.36 9.49 4.80
N TYR A 77 -17.10 8.68 4.06
CA TYR A 77 -18.54 8.79 3.95
C TYR A 77 -19.20 7.61 4.70
N VAL A 78 -20.50 7.73 4.96
CA VAL A 78 -21.31 6.66 5.55
C VAL A 78 -22.48 6.31 4.62
N GLY A 79 -23.06 5.12 4.79
CA GLY A 79 -24.22 4.66 4.03
C GLY A 79 -24.00 4.52 2.52
N LYS A 80 -25.03 4.83 1.71
CA LYS A 80 -24.99 4.63 0.24
C LYS A 80 -23.82 5.36 -0.43
N LYS A 81 -23.39 6.51 0.12
CA LYS A 81 -22.26 7.28 -0.42
C LYS A 81 -20.92 6.59 -0.17
N ALA A 82 -20.78 5.87 0.95
CA ALA A 82 -19.60 5.05 1.22
C ALA A 82 -19.46 3.93 0.18
N LEU A 83 -20.55 3.20 -0.08
CA LEU A 83 -20.56 2.11 -1.07
C LEU A 83 -20.17 2.59 -2.48
N LYS A 84 -20.69 3.75 -2.90
CA LYS A 84 -20.35 4.33 -4.21
C LYS A 84 -18.88 4.73 -4.34
N THR A 85 -18.24 5.08 -3.23
CA THR A 85 -16.87 5.61 -3.21
C THR A 85 -15.82 4.58 -2.80
N ALA A 86 -16.22 3.44 -2.22
CA ALA A 86 -15.32 2.37 -1.77
C ALA A 86 -14.40 1.80 -2.87
N LYS A 87 -14.80 1.91 -4.15
CA LYS A 87 -13.96 1.49 -5.29
C LYS A 87 -12.78 2.42 -5.58
N TYR A 88 -12.78 3.63 -5.04
CA TYR A 88 -11.78 4.64 -5.29
C TYR A 88 -10.63 4.56 -4.31
N TRP A 89 -9.46 4.95 -4.79
CA TRP A 89 -8.21 5.02 -4.04
C TRP A 89 -7.67 6.43 -4.12
N THR A 90 -6.77 6.74 -3.22
CA THR A 90 -6.02 7.99 -3.24
C THR A 90 -4.57 7.73 -2.86
N ALA A 91 -3.69 8.68 -3.14
CA ALA A 91 -2.27 8.54 -2.92
C ALA A 91 -1.67 9.85 -2.44
N GLU A 92 -0.80 9.80 -1.44
CA GLU A 92 -0.17 10.98 -0.84
C GLU A 92 1.30 10.73 -0.55
N LYS A 93 2.11 11.79 -0.67
CA LYS A 93 3.53 11.70 -0.31
C LYS A 93 3.67 11.81 1.21
N THR A 94 4.39 10.89 1.80
CA THR A 94 4.71 10.93 3.23
C THR A 94 5.86 11.91 3.50
N LYS A 95 6.02 12.27 4.78
CA LYS A 95 7.32 12.73 5.29
C LYS A 95 8.37 11.61 5.13
N LYS A 96 9.65 11.90 5.39
CA LYS A 96 10.67 10.85 5.41
C LYS A 96 10.36 9.84 6.53
N ILE A 97 10.32 8.57 6.18
CA ILE A 97 10.14 7.43 7.10
C ILE A 97 11.22 6.43 6.73
N HIS A 98 12.03 6.02 7.72
CA HIS A 98 13.22 5.18 7.51
C HIS A 98 14.16 5.74 6.42
N GLY A 99 14.30 7.07 6.37
CA GLY A 99 15.14 7.76 5.39
C GLY A 99 14.51 8.00 4.01
N TYR A 100 13.34 7.41 3.72
CA TYR A 100 12.69 7.49 2.41
C TYR A 100 11.39 8.29 2.42
N HIS A 101 11.10 8.97 1.30
CA HIS A 101 9.74 9.42 1.02
C HIS A 101 8.94 8.26 0.42
N TRP A 102 7.78 7.99 0.99
CA TRP A 102 6.86 6.97 0.52
C TRP A 102 5.67 7.61 -0.15
N LEU A 103 5.05 6.87 -1.05
CA LEU A 103 3.73 7.16 -1.56
C LEU A 103 2.76 6.25 -0.80
N TRP A 104 1.99 6.81 0.11
CA TRP A 104 0.96 6.09 0.84
C TRP A 104 -0.30 6.05 -0.01
N VAL A 105 -0.75 4.86 -0.38
CA VAL A 105 -1.94 4.63 -1.21
C VAL A 105 -2.97 3.89 -0.38
N TYR A 106 -4.18 4.43 -0.32
CA TYR A 106 -5.23 3.93 0.54
C TYR A 106 -6.61 4.10 -0.08
N GLY A 107 -7.55 3.30 0.41
CA GLY A 107 -8.94 3.32 -0.04
C GLY A 107 -9.65 4.61 0.36
N TRP A 108 -10.57 5.08 -0.47
CA TRP A 108 -11.27 6.34 -0.23
C TRP A 108 -12.10 6.36 1.06
N GLN A 109 -12.48 5.19 1.58
CA GLN A 109 -13.23 5.06 2.84
C GLN A 109 -12.35 4.69 4.04
N GLN A 110 -11.03 4.61 3.85
CA GLN A 110 -10.08 4.40 4.93
C GLN A 110 -9.68 5.74 5.54
N SER A 111 -9.47 5.76 6.85
CA SER A 111 -8.89 6.90 7.59
C SER A 111 -7.36 6.88 7.52
N ALA A 112 -6.72 7.91 8.09
CA ALA A 112 -5.27 7.98 8.16
C ALA A 112 -4.65 6.79 8.91
N GLY A 113 -3.66 6.13 8.28
CA GLY A 113 -2.94 4.97 8.87
C GLY A 113 -3.27 3.60 8.29
N ALA A 114 -4.31 3.46 7.45
CA ALA A 114 -4.63 2.24 6.72
C ALA A 114 -4.19 2.32 5.25
N GLY A 115 -3.85 1.19 4.62
CA GLY A 115 -3.37 1.14 3.23
C GLY A 115 -1.91 0.71 3.10
N ASP A 116 -1.35 0.88 1.91
CA ASP A 116 -0.01 0.39 1.55
C ASP A 116 0.93 1.56 1.22
N TYR A 117 2.21 1.40 1.53
CA TYR A 117 3.26 2.37 1.25
C TYR A 117 4.13 1.87 0.09
N TYR A 118 4.33 2.75 -0.89
CA TYR A 118 5.08 2.45 -2.10
C TYR A 118 6.31 3.34 -2.18
N ASN A 119 7.46 2.73 -2.42
CA ASN A 119 8.69 3.46 -2.73
C ASN A 119 9.26 2.91 -4.04
N LEU A 120 9.58 3.82 -4.96
CA LEU A 120 10.30 3.47 -6.18
C LEU A 120 11.73 3.98 -6.05
N HIS A 121 12.67 3.06 -6.04
CA HIS A 121 14.09 3.37 -5.96
C HIS A 121 14.87 2.70 -7.09
N LYS A 122 16.08 3.21 -7.37
CA LYS A 122 17.04 2.56 -8.26
C LYS A 122 18.18 1.99 -7.41
N PHE A 123 18.38 0.68 -7.47
CA PHE A 123 19.52 0.01 -6.83
C PHE A 123 20.41 -0.61 -7.91
N GLY A 124 21.58 -0.01 -8.11
CA GLY A 124 22.45 -0.30 -9.25
C GLY A 124 21.71 -0.10 -10.57
N LYS A 125 21.66 -1.14 -11.40
CA LYS A 125 20.95 -1.12 -12.70
C LYS A 125 19.46 -1.44 -12.61
N HIS A 126 18.93 -1.80 -11.44
CA HIS A 126 17.56 -2.27 -11.29
C HIS A 126 16.66 -1.19 -10.68
N GLN A 127 15.51 -0.96 -11.31
CA GLN A 127 14.40 -0.31 -10.64
C GLN A 127 13.74 -1.29 -9.67
N VAL A 128 13.47 -0.84 -8.46
CA VAL A 128 12.89 -1.62 -7.38
C VAL A 128 11.68 -0.88 -6.85
N LEU A 129 10.51 -1.52 -6.95
CA LEU A 129 9.30 -1.08 -6.27
C LEU A 129 9.25 -1.80 -4.93
N THR A 130 9.40 -1.07 -3.85
CA THR A 130 9.19 -1.58 -2.50
C THR A 130 7.78 -1.29 -2.05
N ILE A 131 7.10 -2.31 -1.54
CA ILE A 131 5.78 -2.20 -0.91
C ILE A 131 5.95 -2.56 0.56
N ALA A 132 5.39 -1.75 1.44
CA ALA A 132 5.41 -1.94 2.88
C ALA A 132 4.02 -1.64 3.44
N GLY A 133 3.70 -2.25 4.58
CA GLY A 133 2.41 -2.09 5.26
C GLY A 133 2.57 -1.61 6.69
N GLY A 134 1.46 -1.50 7.39
CA GLY A 134 1.43 -1.17 8.82
C GLY A 134 1.71 0.31 9.12
N ALA A 135 1.34 0.70 10.33
CA ALA A 135 1.39 2.10 10.75
C ALA A 135 2.82 2.66 10.84
N GLY A 136 3.85 1.82 10.91
CA GLY A 136 5.26 2.25 10.92
C GLY A 136 6.03 1.96 9.63
N VAL A 137 5.35 1.53 8.54
CA VAL A 137 5.98 1.16 7.26
C VAL A 137 6.99 0.01 7.44
N TRP A 138 6.45 -1.15 7.78
CA TRP A 138 7.19 -2.40 8.05
C TRP A 138 6.91 -3.46 6.99
N GLY A 139 7.57 -4.62 7.09
CA GLY A 139 7.33 -5.74 6.17
C GLY A 139 7.67 -5.44 4.71
N SER A 140 8.76 -4.71 4.49
CA SER A 140 9.17 -4.27 3.15
C SER A 140 9.41 -5.46 2.22
N THR A 141 8.67 -5.49 1.11
CA THR A 141 8.84 -6.47 0.04
C THR A 141 9.26 -5.77 -1.25
N HIS A 142 10.29 -6.30 -1.90
CA HIS A 142 10.81 -5.75 -3.15
C HIS A 142 10.25 -6.46 -4.37
N TYR A 143 9.86 -5.64 -5.33
CA TYR A 143 9.37 -6.08 -6.63
C TYR A 143 10.23 -5.51 -7.75
N TYR A 144 10.31 -6.29 -8.83
CA TYR A 144 11.16 -6.05 -9.97
C TYR A 144 10.37 -6.15 -11.27
N ARG A 145 10.92 -5.60 -12.36
CA ARG A 145 10.24 -5.55 -13.67
C ARG A 145 10.12 -6.89 -14.39
N SER A 146 10.91 -7.90 -14.02
CA SER A 146 10.85 -9.23 -14.62
C SER A 146 10.90 -10.35 -13.58
N LYS A 147 10.31 -11.50 -13.91
CA LYS A 147 10.36 -12.70 -13.07
C LYS A 147 11.80 -13.19 -12.84
N ALA A 148 12.66 -13.12 -13.86
CA ALA A 148 14.05 -13.54 -13.74
C ALA A 148 14.81 -12.71 -12.70
N VAL A 149 14.66 -11.38 -12.74
CA VAL A 149 15.28 -10.49 -11.75
C VAL A 149 14.68 -10.72 -10.36
N ALA A 150 13.35 -10.87 -10.28
CA ALA A 150 12.67 -11.14 -9.01
C ALA A 150 13.15 -12.45 -8.35
N LYS A 151 13.37 -13.51 -9.12
CA LYS A 151 13.91 -14.77 -8.61
C LYS A 151 15.36 -14.61 -8.16
N LYS A 152 16.20 -13.95 -8.98
CA LYS A 152 17.62 -13.72 -8.67
C LYS A 152 17.83 -12.89 -7.41
N LEU A 153 16.98 -11.89 -7.18
CA LEU A 153 17.11 -10.95 -6.07
C LEU A 153 16.11 -11.22 -4.92
N ALA A 154 15.56 -12.43 -4.85
CA ALA A 154 14.49 -12.80 -3.92
C ALA A 154 14.85 -12.59 -2.44
N ALA A 155 16.11 -12.82 -2.06
CA ALA A 155 16.60 -12.66 -0.69
C ALA A 155 17.33 -11.32 -0.46
N LYS A 156 17.35 -10.43 -1.45
CA LYS A 156 18.11 -9.19 -1.36
C LYS A 156 17.40 -8.21 -0.42
N ARG A 157 18.13 -7.78 0.62
CA ARG A 157 17.77 -6.63 1.46
C ARG A 157 18.54 -5.37 1.00
N TYR A 158 17.93 -4.21 1.17
CA TYR A 158 18.44 -2.88 0.83
C TYR A 158 18.41 -2.00 2.09
N PRO A 159 19.35 -1.04 2.21
CA PRO A 159 19.44 -0.19 3.39
C PRO A 159 18.22 0.72 3.55
N GLY A 160 17.86 0.99 4.81
CA GLY A 160 16.75 1.87 5.20
C GLY A 160 15.35 1.30 5.02
N PHE A 161 15.21 0.02 4.65
CA PHE A 161 13.92 -0.68 4.67
C PHE A 161 13.81 -1.57 5.90
N VAL A 162 12.61 -1.62 6.48
CA VAL A 162 12.28 -2.49 7.61
C VAL A 162 11.65 -3.77 7.06
N TYR A 163 12.22 -4.92 7.41
CA TYR A 163 11.76 -6.24 6.99
C TYR A 163 11.11 -6.97 8.16
N ASP A 164 10.16 -7.85 7.84
CA ASP A 164 9.68 -8.81 8.83
C ASP A 164 10.80 -9.82 9.14
N ASN A 165 10.84 -10.26 10.40
CA ASN A 165 11.75 -11.29 10.89
C ASN A 165 11.31 -12.68 10.43
#